data_AF-W1WG90-F1
#
_entry.id   AF-W1WG90-F1
#
_cell.length_a   1.000
_cell.length_b   1.000
_cell.length_c   1.000
_cell.angle_alpha   90.00
_cell.angle_beta   90.00
_cell.angle_gamma   90.00
#
_symmetry.space_group_name_H-M   'P 1'
#
loop_
_entity.id
_entity.type
_entity.pdbx_description
1 polymer ?
#
loop_
_entity_poly.entity_id
_entity_poly.type
_entity_poly.pdbx_seq_one_letter_code
_entity_poly.pdbx_strand_id
1 'polypeptide(L)'
;MSFVVIIPARYASTRLPGKPLVDINGKPMIVHVLERARESGADRIIVATDHEDVARAVEAAGGEVCMTRADHQSGTERLAEVVEKCAFSDDTVIVNVQGDEPMIPATIIRQVADNLAQRQVGMATLAGQSTMRRKRLTRMR
;
A
#
# COMPACT_ATOMS: atom_id res chain seq x y z
N MET A 1 -1.44 -7.51 18.40
CA MET A 1 -2.73 -7.34 17.70
C MET A 1 -2.59 -7.90 16.30
N SER A 2 -3.60 -8.64 15.83
CA SER A 2 -3.67 -9.18 14.47
C SER A 2 -4.19 -8.10 13.51
N PHE A 3 -3.64 -8.03 12.30
CA PHE A 3 -4.12 -7.13 11.25
C PHE A 3 -3.66 -7.62 9.87
N VAL A 4 -4.38 -7.21 8.84
CA VAL A 4 -4.12 -7.52 7.44
C VAL A 4 -3.66 -6.25 6.72
N VAL A 5 -2.67 -6.38 5.84
CA VAL A 5 -2.29 -5.30 4.93
C VAL A 5 -2.86 -5.57 3.55
N ILE A 6 -3.50 -4.55 2.96
CA ILE A 6 -3.90 -4.58 1.54
C ILE A 6 -3.13 -3.49 0.81
N ILE A 7 -2.47 -3.85 -0.28
CA ILE A 7 -1.63 -2.98 -1.10
C ILE A 7 -2.29 -2.78 -2.46
N PRO A 8 -3.00 -1.67 -2.73
CA PRO A 8 -3.54 -1.40 -4.05
C PRO A 8 -2.41 -1.06 -5.04
N ALA A 9 -2.36 -1.81 -6.14
CA ALA A 9 -1.33 -1.72 -7.17
C ALA A 9 -1.96 -1.66 -8.57
N ARG A 10 -2.53 -0.51 -8.93
CA ARG A 10 -3.06 -0.25 -10.27
C ARG A 10 -1.92 -0.10 -11.28
N TYR A 11 -1.99 -0.81 -12.40
CA TYR A 11 -0.98 -0.69 -13.45
C TYR A 11 -1.08 0.64 -14.21
N ALA A 12 -2.30 1.02 -14.59
CA ALA A 12 -2.56 2.25 -15.32
C ALA A 12 -2.33 3.48 -14.43
N SER A 13 -1.31 4.26 -14.77
CA SER A 13 -0.94 5.51 -14.11
C SER A 13 -0.55 6.54 -15.16
N THR A 14 -1.16 7.73 -15.10
CA THR A 14 -0.95 8.80 -16.08
C THR A 14 0.39 9.51 -15.90
N ARG A 15 0.89 9.60 -14.65
CA ARG A 15 2.15 10.30 -14.32
C ARG A 15 3.38 9.42 -14.45
N LEU A 16 3.22 8.11 -14.21
CA LEU A 16 4.30 7.13 -14.31
C LEU A 16 3.70 5.80 -14.78
N PRO A 17 3.69 5.53 -16.09
CA PRO A 17 3.11 4.29 -16.65
C PRO A 17 3.78 3.04 -16.08
N GLY A 18 3.01 2.00 -15.76
CA GLY A 18 3.54 0.76 -15.21
C GLY A 18 4.20 0.91 -13.85
N LYS A 19 3.85 1.95 -13.07
CA LYS A 19 4.47 2.31 -11.79
C LYS A 19 4.77 1.13 -10.85
N PRO A 20 3.85 0.18 -10.60
CA PRO A 20 4.13 -0.96 -9.72
C PRO A 20 5.31 -1.83 -10.16
N LEU A 21 5.60 -1.87 -11.47
CA LEU A 21 6.64 -2.70 -12.08
C LEU A 21 7.93 -1.93 -12.39
N VAL A 22 8.00 -0.64 -12.05
CA VAL A 22 9.25 0.13 -12.18
C VAL A 22 10.34 -0.55 -11.35
N ASP A 23 11.48 -0.82 -11.98
CA ASP A 23 12.63 -1.38 -11.31
C ASP A 23 13.23 -0.36 -10.34
N ILE A 24 13.47 -0.80 -9.11
CA ILE A 24 14.20 -0.07 -8.09
C ILE A 24 15.25 -1.04 -7.56
N ASN A 25 16.50 -0.85 -7.99
CA ASN A 25 17.65 -1.66 -7.58
C ASN A 25 17.45 -3.17 -7.78
N GLY A 26 16.90 -3.58 -8.92
CA GLY A 26 16.73 -5.00 -9.28
C GLY A 26 15.47 -5.66 -8.75
N LYS A 27 14.54 -4.90 -8.15
CA LYS A 27 13.21 -5.38 -7.75
C LYS A 27 12.12 -4.40 -8.19
N PRO A 28 10.94 -4.90 -8.62
CA PRO A 28 9.79 -4.05 -8.89
C PRO A 28 9.37 -3.23 -7.67
N MET A 29 8.91 -2.00 -7.86
CA MET A 29 8.41 -1.10 -6.80
C MET A 29 7.42 -1.80 -5.86
N ILE A 30 6.48 -2.58 -6.40
CA ILE A 30 5.47 -3.27 -5.60
C ILE A 30 6.07 -4.32 -4.64
N VAL A 31 7.19 -4.94 -5.04
CA VAL A 31 7.90 -5.93 -4.21
C VAL A 31 8.57 -5.25 -3.02
N HIS A 32 9.08 -4.02 -3.17
CA HIS A 32 9.60 -3.25 -2.04
C HIS A 32 8.51 -2.96 -1.01
N VAL A 33 7.32 -2.53 -1.46
CA VAL A 33 6.18 -2.27 -0.55
C VAL A 33 5.71 -3.54 0.15
N LEU A 34 5.64 -4.67 -0.57
CA LEU A 34 5.35 -5.99 0.00
C LEU A 34 6.35 -6.36 1.11
N GLU A 35 7.64 -6.10 0.90
CA GLU A 35 8.67 -6.33 1.92
C GLU A 35 8.48 -5.44 3.15
N ARG A 36 8.17 -4.14 2.97
CA ARG A 36 7.87 -3.25 4.10
C ARG A 36 6.65 -3.72 4.88
N ALA A 37 5.62 -4.21 4.20
CA ALA A 37 4.44 -4.78 4.83
C ALA A 37 4.77 -6.06 5.64
N ARG A 38 5.65 -6.94 5.13
CA ARG A 38 6.14 -8.12 5.86
C ARG A 38 6.86 -7.73 7.14
N GLU A 39 7.75 -6.74 7.06
CA GLU A 39 8.50 -6.22 8.22
C GLU A 39 7.59 -5.59 9.29
N SER A 40 6.39 -5.13 8.92
CA SER A 40 5.44 -4.58 9.90
C SER A 40 4.85 -5.64 10.84
N GLY A 41 5.01 -6.92 10.50
CA GLY A 41 4.44 -8.06 11.21
C GLY A 41 2.93 -8.26 10.95
N ALA A 42 2.46 -7.88 9.76
CA ALA A 42 1.10 -8.18 9.31
C ALA A 42 0.90 -9.70 9.20
N ASP A 43 -0.28 -10.18 9.59
CA ASP A 43 -0.57 -11.63 9.58
C ASP A 43 -0.90 -12.14 8.18
N ARG A 44 -1.43 -11.25 7.34
CA ARG A 44 -1.70 -11.50 5.92
C ARG A 44 -1.46 -10.23 5.13
N ILE A 45 -0.90 -10.36 3.93
CA ILE A 45 -0.56 -9.24 3.06
C ILE A 45 -1.04 -9.56 1.66
N ILE A 46 -1.95 -8.76 1.13
CA ILE A 46 -2.59 -8.98 -0.15
C ILE A 46 -2.28 -7.81 -1.08
N VAL A 47 -1.68 -8.08 -2.23
CA VAL A 47 -1.57 -7.07 -3.30
C VAL A 47 -2.83 -7.12 -4.14
N ALA A 48 -3.54 -6.00 -4.23
CA ALA A 48 -4.76 -5.86 -5.00
C ALA A 48 -4.44 -5.20 -6.35
N THR A 49 -4.52 -5.94 -7.45
CA THR A 49 -4.17 -5.44 -8.78
C THR A 49 -5.21 -5.80 -9.83
N ASP A 50 -5.21 -5.06 -10.94
CA ASP A 50 -6.02 -5.30 -12.14
C ASP A 50 -5.19 -5.82 -13.32
N HIS A 51 -3.91 -6.15 -13.10
CA HIS A 51 -2.98 -6.46 -14.18
C HIS A 51 -2.15 -7.71 -13.89
N GLU A 52 -2.17 -8.65 -14.84
CA GLU A 52 -1.50 -9.96 -14.75
C GLU A 52 0.01 -9.83 -14.50
N ASP A 53 0.69 -8.88 -15.15
CA ASP A 53 2.14 -8.71 -14.96
C ASP A 53 2.49 -8.27 -13.53
N VAL A 54 1.61 -7.49 -12.87
CA VAL A 54 1.78 -7.12 -11.46
C VAL A 54 1.55 -8.35 -10.59
N ALA A 55 0.52 -9.13 -10.87
CA ALA A 55 0.25 -10.39 -10.16
C ALA A 55 1.46 -11.33 -10.22
N ARG A 56 1.96 -11.60 -11.43
CA ARG A 56 3.13 -12.47 -11.66
C ARG A 56 4.38 -11.99 -10.92
N ALA A 57 4.64 -10.68 -10.91
CA ALA A 57 5.78 -10.13 -10.19
C ALA A 57 5.67 -10.32 -8.66
N VAL A 58 4.47 -10.17 -8.12
CA VAL A 58 4.20 -10.37 -6.69
C VAL A 58 4.28 -11.85 -6.30
N GLU A 59 3.67 -12.74 -7.10
CA GLU A 59 3.71 -14.20 -6.89
C GLU A 59 5.14 -14.73 -6.99
N ALA A 60 5.94 -14.23 -7.94
CA ALA A 60 7.36 -14.57 -8.05
C ALA A 60 8.17 -14.12 -6.81
N ALA A 61 7.71 -13.09 -6.09
CA ALA A 61 8.27 -12.66 -4.81
C ALA A 61 7.62 -13.37 -3.59
N GLY A 62 6.80 -14.40 -3.82
CA GLY A 62 6.08 -15.16 -2.80
C GLY A 62 4.98 -14.37 -2.09
N GLY A 63 4.44 -13.34 -2.73
CA GLY A 63 3.33 -12.53 -2.21
C GLY A 63 1.98 -13.10 -2.60
N GLU A 64 0.95 -12.79 -1.81
CA GLU A 64 -0.44 -13.09 -2.13
C GLU A 64 -1.03 -11.98 -3.00
N VAL A 65 -1.82 -12.36 -4.01
CA VAL A 65 -2.47 -11.44 -4.94
C VAL A 65 -3.97 -11.65 -4.93
N CYS A 66 -4.71 -10.55 -4.95
CA CYS A 66 -6.12 -10.54 -5.30
C CYS A 66 -6.32 -9.75 -6.60
N MET A 67 -6.75 -10.44 -7.65
CA MET A 67 -7.19 -9.78 -8.88
C MET A 67 -8.48 -9.00 -8.59
N THR A 68 -8.51 -7.75 -9.02
CA THR A 68 -9.59 -6.78 -8.78
C THR A 68 -10.00 -6.12 -10.08
N ARG A 69 -11.20 -5.56 -10.12
CA ARG A 69 -11.71 -4.92 -11.33
C ARG A 69 -10.86 -3.70 -11.73
N ALA A 70 -10.79 -3.46 -13.05
CA ALA A 70 -10.01 -2.35 -13.61
C ALA A 70 -10.74 -0.99 -13.56
N ASP A 71 -12.05 -0.99 -13.30
CA ASP A 71 -12.95 0.18 -13.36
C ASP A 71 -13.16 0.88 -12.01
N HIS A 72 -12.48 0.43 -10.95
CA HIS A 72 -12.43 1.15 -9.66
C HIS A 72 -11.87 2.55 -9.82
N GLN A 73 -12.58 3.53 -9.25
CA GLN A 73 -12.22 4.95 -9.30
C GLN A 73 -11.26 5.34 -8.18
N SER A 74 -11.17 4.54 -7.12
CA SER A 74 -10.32 4.82 -5.96
C SER A 74 -9.63 3.57 -5.41
N GLY A 75 -8.58 3.79 -4.60
CA GLY A 75 -7.95 2.70 -3.84
C GLY A 75 -8.91 2.06 -2.84
N THR A 76 -9.80 2.83 -2.24
CA THR A 76 -10.78 2.35 -1.24
C THR A 76 -11.80 1.40 -1.85
N GLU A 77 -12.33 1.69 -3.04
CA GLU A 77 -13.24 0.77 -3.75
C GLU A 77 -12.57 -0.56 -4.07
N ARG A 78 -11.29 -0.50 -4.48
CA ARG A 78 -10.48 -1.70 -4.72
C ARG A 78 -10.30 -2.52 -3.45
N LEU A 79 -10.10 -1.87 -2.30
CA LEU A 79 -10.01 -2.54 -1.01
C LEU A 79 -11.32 -3.23 -0.63
N ALA A 80 -12.48 -2.58 -0.85
CA ALA A 80 -13.78 -3.17 -0.56
C ALA A 80 -13.98 -4.50 -1.32
N GLU A 81 -13.61 -4.56 -2.60
CA GLU A 81 -13.68 -5.81 -3.37
C GLU A 81 -12.80 -6.91 -2.76
N VAL A 82 -11.60 -6.58 -2.29
CA VAL A 82 -10.71 -7.57 -1.65
C VAL A 82 -11.30 -8.07 -0.34
N VAL A 83 -11.89 -7.17 0.45
CA VAL A 83 -12.54 -7.51 1.72
C VAL A 83 -13.70 -8.46 1.51
N GLU A 84 -14.55 -8.19 0.52
CA GLU A 84 -15.67 -9.07 0.13
C GLU A 84 -15.16 -10.44 -0.36
N LYS A 85 -14.18 -10.47 -1.27
CA LYS A 85 -13.62 -11.71 -1.81
C LYS A 85 -12.94 -12.59 -0.76
N CYS A 86 -12.30 -11.98 0.22
CA CYS A 86 -11.62 -12.69 1.30
C CYS A 86 -12.54 -13.05 2.47
N ALA A 87 -13.79 -12.57 2.45
CA ALA A 87 -14.77 -12.75 3.52
C ALA A 87 -14.21 -12.42 4.92
N PHE A 88 -13.50 -11.30 5.04
CA PHE A 88 -13.03 -10.83 6.35
C PHE A 88 -14.21 -10.50 7.26
N SER A 89 -14.06 -10.73 8.56
CA SER A 89 -15.05 -10.27 9.54
C SER A 89 -14.98 -8.76 9.70
N ASP A 90 -16.10 -8.16 10.11
CA ASP A 90 -16.21 -6.70 10.35
C ASP A 90 -15.20 -6.18 11.39
N ASP A 91 -14.75 -7.04 12.31
CA ASP A 91 -13.75 -6.71 13.34
C ASP A 91 -12.29 -6.82 12.84
N THR A 92 -12.07 -7.25 11.59
CA THR A 92 -10.72 -7.41 11.03
C THR A 92 -10.08 -6.04 10.80
N VAL A 93 -8.94 -5.78 11.44
CA VAL A 93 -8.15 -4.56 11.19
C VAL A 93 -7.47 -4.65 9.83
N ILE A 94 -7.89 -3.80 8.90
CA ILE A 94 -7.29 -3.65 7.57
C ILE A 94 -6.43 -2.39 7.53
N VAL A 95 -5.16 -2.54 7.15
CA VAL A 95 -4.26 -1.42 6.87
C VAL A 95 -4.06 -1.28 5.37
N ASN A 96 -4.48 -0.14 4.84
CA ASN A 96 -4.25 0.24 3.45
C ASN A 96 -2.86 0.86 3.29
N VAL A 97 -1.94 0.15 2.63
CA VAL A 97 -0.58 0.67 2.33
C VAL A 97 -0.50 0.95 0.84
N GLN A 98 -0.24 2.19 0.44
CA GLN A 98 -0.19 2.53 -0.98
C GLN A 98 0.96 1.79 -1.70
N GLY A 99 0.67 1.21 -2.86
CA GLY A 99 1.64 0.45 -3.67
C GLY A 99 2.77 1.27 -4.27
N ASP A 100 2.80 2.58 -4.01
CA ASP A 100 3.82 3.50 -4.47
C ASP A 100 4.69 4.12 -3.36
N GLU A 101 4.65 3.55 -2.16
CA GLU A 101 5.50 3.95 -1.04
C GLU A 101 6.58 2.89 -0.73
N PRO A 102 7.55 2.62 -1.65
CA PRO A 102 8.53 1.54 -1.48
C PRO A 102 9.46 1.74 -0.26
N MET A 103 9.49 2.95 0.30
CA MET A 103 10.30 3.31 1.47
C MET A 103 9.47 3.53 2.74
N ILE A 104 8.20 3.13 2.75
CA ILE A 104 7.34 3.27 3.92
C ILE A 104 7.97 2.54 5.13
N PRO A 105 8.17 3.22 6.28
CA PRO A 105 8.67 2.53 7.46
C PRO A 105 7.67 1.50 7.98
N ALA A 106 8.10 0.26 8.19
CA ALA A 106 7.28 -0.80 8.77
C ALA A 106 6.65 -0.40 10.11
N THR A 107 7.35 0.42 10.89
CA THR A 107 6.89 0.95 12.17
C THR A 107 5.63 1.79 12.05
N ILE A 108 5.44 2.55 10.96
CA ILE A 108 4.25 3.39 10.79
C ILE A 108 3.03 2.57 10.33
N ILE A 109 3.26 1.48 9.59
CA ILE A 109 2.21 0.50 9.25
C ILE A 109 1.66 -0.14 10.54
N ARG A 110 2.56 -0.60 11.42
CA ARG A 110 2.17 -1.14 12.73
C ARG A 110 1.45 -0.09 13.57
N GLN A 111 2.01 1.11 13.64
CA GLN A 111 1.47 2.19 14.47
C GLN A 111 0.03 2.55 14.09
N VAL A 112 -0.31 2.60 12.79
CA VAL A 112 -1.69 2.91 12.39
C VAL A 112 -2.66 1.79 12.77
N ALA A 113 -2.25 0.52 12.68
CA ALA A 113 -3.04 -0.62 13.15
C ALA A 113 -3.30 -0.55 14.66
N ASP A 114 -2.24 -0.31 15.44
CA ASP A 114 -2.33 -0.22 16.91
C ASP A 114 -3.20 0.97 17.33
N ASN A 115 -3.07 2.12 16.66
CA ASN A 115 -3.90 3.31 16.92
C ASN A 115 -5.38 3.05 16.69
N LEU A 116 -5.73 2.30 15.63
CA LEU A 116 -7.11 1.93 15.34
C LEU A 116 -7.66 0.98 16.42
N ALA A 117 -6.89 -0.06 16.78
CA ALA A 117 -7.29 -1.04 17.77
C ALA A 117 -7.49 -0.46 19.19
N GLN A 118 -6.76 0.61 19.53
CA GLN A 118 -6.82 1.23 20.87
C GLN A 118 -7.95 2.27 21.03
N ARG A 119 -8.69 2.60 19.95
CA ARG A 119 -9.67 3.68 19.94
C ARG A 119 -11.01 3.18 19.40
N GLN A 120 -12.11 3.70 19.93
CA GLN A 120 -13.45 3.46 19.39
C GLN A 120 -13.71 4.37 18.17
N VAL A 121 -12.95 4.16 17.10
CA VAL A 121 -13.07 4.90 15.83
C VAL A 121 -13.09 3.92 14.66
N GLY A 122 -13.76 4.28 13.56
CA GLY A 122 -13.83 3.43 12.36
C GLY A 122 -12.64 3.58 11.41
N MET A 123 -11.75 4.55 11.63
CA MET A 123 -10.60 4.81 10.76
C MET A 123 -9.49 5.54 11.53
N ALA A 124 -8.23 5.19 11.26
CA ALA A 124 -7.05 5.89 11.74
C ALA A 124 -6.11 6.18 10.56
N THR A 125 -5.32 7.26 10.65
CA THR A 125 -4.29 7.61 9.67
C THR A 125 -3.13 8.33 10.37
N LEU A 126 -2.02 8.52 9.66
CA LEU A 126 -0.82 9.20 10.14
C LEU A 126 -0.47 10.37 9.23
N ALA A 127 0.21 11.37 9.79
CA ALA A 127 0.75 12.51 9.06
C ALA A 127 2.17 12.81 9.53
N GLY A 128 3.04 13.19 8.61
CA GLY A 128 4.41 13.64 8.89
C GLY A 128 4.51 15.16 8.91
N GLN A 129 5.39 15.71 9.75
CA GLN A 129 5.69 17.14 9.71
C GLN A 129 6.57 17.46 8.50
N SER A 130 6.06 18.32 7.60
CA SER A 130 6.86 18.83 6.50
C SER A 130 7.79 19.96 7.00
N THR A 131 9.10 19.69 7.06
CA THR A 131 10.10 20.74 7.27
C THR A 131 10.42 21.41 5.94
N MET A 132 9.62 22.41 5.56
CA MET A 132 9.85 23.18 4.34
C MET A 132 11.07 24.10 4.53
N ARG A 133 12.27 23.66 4.17
CA ARG A 133 13.43 24.57 4.04
C ARG A 133 13.18 25.49 2.85
N ARG A 134 12.74 26.73 3.11
CA ARG A 134 12.70 27.81 2.10
C ARG A 134 14.10 27.99 1.50
N LYS A 135 14.36 27.41 0.31
CA LYS A 135 15.48 27.88 -0.52
C LYS A 135 15.11 29.29 -0.97
N ARG A 136 15.77 30.32 -0.41
CA ARG A 136 15.72 31.67 -0.95
C ARG A 136 16.25 31.59 -2.39
N LEU A 137 15.38 31.79 -3.38
CA LEU A 137 15.83 32.14 -4.73
C LEU A 137 16.42 33.55 -4.64
N THR A 138 17.74 33.68 -4.58
CA THR A 138 18.39 34.93 -4.97
C THR A 138 18.29 35.05 -6.48
N ARG A 139 17.39 35.93 -6.95
CA ARG A 139 17.44 36.45 -8.33
C ARG A 139 18.82 37.07 -8.54
N MET A 140 19.65 36.49 -9.40
CA MET A 140 20.74 37.24 -10.03
C MET A 140 20.10 38.27 -10.95
N ARG A 141 20.41 39.54 -10.71
CA ARG A 141 20.15 40.64 -11.65
C ARG A 141 21.21 40.62 -12.74
#